data_AF-A0A1Q7G5I8-F1
#
_entry.id   AF-A0A1Q7G5I8-F1
#
_cell.length_a   1.000
_cell.length_b   1.000
_cell.length_c   1.000
_cell.angle_alpha   90.00
_cell.angle_beta   90.00
_cell.angle_gamma   90.00
#
_symmetry.space_group_name_H-M   'P 1'
#
loop_
_entity.id
_entity.type
_entity.pdbx_description
1 polymer ?
#
loop_
_entity_poly.entity_id
_entity_poly.type
_entity_poly.pdbx_seq_one_letter_code
_entity_poly.pdbx_strand_id
1 'polypeptide(L)' 'MAILFVGLAAGRPGPAPAQPDPLAAMNALRVTPPVAAPDVRFHELDGRPASLKAFRGRPVLLTFFTTW' A
#
# COMPACT_ATOMS: atom_id res chain seq x y z
N MET A 1 20.11 32.84 -38.93
CA MET A 1 19.10 31.80 -38.63
C MET A 1 19.46 31.19 -37.29
N ALA A 2 18.80 31.63 -36.21
CA ALA A 2 19.10 31.19 -34.84
C ALA A 2 18.11 30.08 -34.45
N ILE A 3 18.63 28.94 -34.01
CA ILE A 3 17.81 27.81 -33.52
C ILE A 3 17.75 27.93 -31.99
N LEU A 4 16.54 28.15 -31.47
CA LEU A 4 16.25 28.19 -30.03
C LEU A 4 16.02 26.75 -29.53
N PHE A 5 16.86 26.26 -28.62
CA PHE A 5 16.60 25.03 -27.88
C PHE A 5 15.76 25.37 -26.63
N VAL A 6 14.48 25.02 -26.65
CA VAL A 6 13.64 25.02 -25.45
C VAL A 6 13.92 23.72 -24.70
N GLY A 7 14.71 23.81 -23.64
CA GLY A 7 14.91 22.71 -22.70
C GLY A 7 13.63 22.45 -21.92
N LEU A 8 12.97 21.33 -22.20
CA LEU A 8 11.87 20.81 -21.38
C LEU A 8 12.46 20.39 -20.04
N ALA A 9 12.36 21.26 -19.03
CA ALA A 9 12.71 20.90 -17.66
C ALA A 9 11.75 19.80 -17.21
N ALA A 10 12.23 18.55 -17.22
CA ALA A 10 11.54 17.42 -16.62
C ALA A 10 11.39 17.70 -15.12
N GLY A 11 10.23 18.22 -14.74
CA GLY A 11 9.86 18.39 -13.34
C GLY A 11 9.89 17.03 -12.67
N ARG A 12 10.88 16.81 -11.79
CA ARG A 12 10.82 15.68 -10.85
C ARG A 12 9.47 15.74 -10.13
N PRO A 13 8.75 14.63 -9.96
CA PRO A 13 7.60 14.62 -9.07
C PRO A 13 8.08 15.12 -7.70
N GLY A 14 7.54 16.26 -7.28
CA GLY A 14 7.80 16.76 -5.94
C GLY A 14 7.36 15.70 -4.91
N PRO A 15 7.96 15.66 -3.72
CA PRO A 15 7.54 14.73 -2.68
C PRO A 15 6.04 14.92 -2.44
N ALA A 16 5.27 13.86 -2.69
CA ALA A 16 3.85 13.86 -2.39
C ALA A 16 3.68 14.19 -0.90
N PRO A 17 2.71 15.04 -0.52
CA PRO A 17 2.44 15.33 0.88
C PRO A 17 2.27 14.00 1.62
N ALA A 18 2.91 13.88 2.79
CA ALA A 18 2.86 12.66 3.58
C ALA A 18 1.39 12.36 3.92
N GLN A 19 0.87 11.25 3.38
CA GLN A 19 -0.47 10.75 3.68
C GLN A 19 -0.56 10.57 5.22
N PRO A 20 -1.62 11.07 5.88
CA PRO A 20 -1.82 10.83 7.30
C PRO A 20 -1.75 9.34 7.61
N ASP A 21 -1.07 8.96 8.69
CA ASP A 21 -0.90 7.56 9.08
C ASP A 21 -2.27 6.92 9.40
N PRO A 22 -2.78 6.03 8.53
CA PRO A 22 -4.11 5.47 8.71
C PRO A 22 -4.20 4.60 9.98
N LEU A 23 -3.08 4.01 10.42
CA LEU A 23 -3.05 3.20 11.63
C LEU A 23 -3.16 4.07 12.89
N ALA A 24 -2.63 5.29 12.86
CA ALA A 24 -2.80 6.24 13.96
C ALA A 24 -4.26 6.68 14.09
N ALA A 25 -4.93 6.97 12.97
CA ALA A 25 -6.34 7.36 12.98
C ALA A 25 -7.28 6.26 13.50
N MET A 26 -6.90 4.99 13.33
CA MET A 26 -7.66 3.82 13.81
C MET A 26 -7.34 3.43 15.26
N ASN A 27 -6.46 4.15 15.97
CA ASN A 27 -5.91 3.73 17.26
C ASN A 27 -5.37 2.28 17.24
N ALA A 28 -4.73 1.90 16.13
CA ALA A 28 -4.29 0.53 15.94
C ALA A 28 -3.17 0.15 16.93
N LEU A 29 -3.24 -1.06 17.48
CA LEU A 29 -2.16 -1.65 18.27
C LEU A 29 -0.92 -1.85 17.37
N ARG A 30 0.22 -1.30 17.81
CA ARG A 30 1.48 -1.43 17.07
C ARG A 30 2.36 -2.49 17.73
N VAL A 31 2.72 -3.50 16.94
CA VAL A 31 3.75 -4.46 17.34
C VAL A 31 5.11 -3.78 17.18
N THR A 32 5.86 -3.70 18.28
CA THR A 32 7.21 -3.11 18.32
C THR A 32 8.19 -4.14 18.88
N PRO A 33 9.21 -4.59 18.12
CA PRO A 33 9.53 -4.17 16.76
C PRO A 33 8.53 -4.69 15.71
N PRO A 34 8.44 -4.06 14.53
CA PRO A 34 7.61 -4.58 13.43
C PRO A 34 8.00 -6.02 13.07
N VAL A 35 7.00 -6.87 12.87
CA VAL A 35 7.18 -8.26 12.45
C VAL A 35 6.59 -8.45 11.06
N ALA A 36 7.27 -9.22 10.22
CA ALA A 36 6.74 -9.56 8.90
C ALA A 36 5.42 -10.34 9.04
N ALA A 37 4.37 -9.88 8.37
CA ALA A 37 3.11 -10.61 8.30
C ALA A 37 3.34 -11.98 7.62
N PRO A 38 2.81 -13.08 8.18
CA PRO A 38 2.91 -14.40 7.56
C PRO A 38 2.14 -14.42 6.24
N ASP A 39 2.55 -15.32 5.34
CA ASP A 39 1.81 -15.57 4.12
C ASP A 39 0.57 -16.41 4.41
N VAL A 40 -0.55 -15.74 4.63
CA VAL A 40 -1.86 -16.39 4.83
C VAL A 40 -2.44 -16.75 3.47
N ARG A 41 -2.84 -18.01 3.30
CA ARG A 41 -3.57 -18.50 2.14
C ARG A 41 -5.05 -18.60 2.48
N PHE A 42 -5.90 -18.16 1.58
CA PHE A 42 -7.35 -18.17 1.72
C PHE A 42 -8.01 -18.45 0.37
N HIS A 43 -9.31 -18.71 0.39
CA HIS A 43 -10.13 -18.73 -0.82
C HIS A 43 -10.89 -17.42 -0.92
N GLU A 44 -10.98 -16.88 -2.13
CA GLU A 44 -11.91 -15.82 -2.45
C GLU A 44 -13.36 -16.33 -2.35
N LEU A 45 -14.33 -15.41 -2.40
CA LEU A 45 -15.76 -15.76 -2.30
C LEU A 45 -16.24 -16.70 -3.41
N ASP A 46 -15.56 -16.71 -4.55
CA ASP A 46 -15.82 -17.62 -5.68
C ASP A 46 -14.99 -18.93 -5.63
N GLY A 47 -14.26 -19.16 -4.54
CA GLY A 47 -13.45 -20.36 -4.32
C GLY A 47 -12.04 -20.30 -4.91
N ARG A 48 -11.67 -19.24 -5.65
CA ARG A 48 -10.31 -19.12 -6.20
C ARG A 48 -9.26 -19.00 -5.09
N PRO A 49 -8.08 -19.64 -5.23
CA PRO A 49 -7.02 -19.52 -4.25
C PRO A 49 -6.42 -18.10 -4.26
N ALA A 50 -6.23 -17.54 -3.07
CA ALA A 50 -5.59 -16.25 -2.85
C ALA A 50 -4.55 -16.32 -1.72
N SER A 51 -3.62 -15.36 -1.72
CA SER A 51 -2.55 -15.26 -0.74
C SER A 51 -2.29 -13.80 -0.37
N LEU A 52 -1.94 -13.56 0.90
CA LEU A 52 -1.61 -12.21 1.37
C LEU A 52 -0.41 -11.60 0.61
N LYS A 53 0.52 -12.43 0.10
CA LYS A 53 1.66 -11.95 -0.70
C LYS A 53 1.24 -11.27 -2.01
N ALA A 54 0.09 -11.63 -2.58
CA ALA A 54 -0.39 -11.03 -3.82
C ALA A 54 -0.67 -9.51 -3.68
N PHE A 55 -0.84 -9.02 -2.45
CA PHE A 55 -1.17 -7.63 -2.15
C PHE A 55 0.03 -6.76 -1.73
N ARG A 56 1.26 -7.23 -1.96
CA ARG A 56 2.47 -6.45 -1.64
C ARG A 56 2.56 -5.16 -2.44
N GLY A 57 3.31 -4.19 -1.91
CA GLY A 57 3.54 -2.89 -2.53
C GLY A 57 2.45 -1.84 -2.25
N ARG A 58 1.45 -2.18 -1.43
CA ARG A 58 0.44 -1.25 -0.92
C ARG A 58 0.06 -1.60 0.53
N PRO A 59 -0.44 -0.65 1.33
CA PRO A 59 -1.05 -0.95 2.63
C PRO A 59 -2.25 -1.89 2.45
N VAL A 60 -2.38 -2.88 3.35
CA VAL A 60 -3.48 -3.85 3.34
C VAL A 60 -4.11 -3.87 4.73
N LEU A 61 -5.43 -3.67 4.79
CA LEU A 61 -6.22 -3.89 5.99
C LEU A 61 -6.85 -5.28 5.90
N LEU A 62 -6.46 -6.18 6.81
CA LEU A 62 -7.02 -7.53 6.91
C LEU A 62 -8.01 -7.58 8.06
N THR A 63 -9.26 -7.93 7.76
CA THR A 63 -10.34 -8.02 8.75
C THR A 63 -10.76 -9.47 8.92
N PHE A 64 -10.76 -9.96 10.16
CA PHE A 64 -11.33 -11.26 10.52
C PHE A 64 -12.75 -11.02 11.02
N PHE A 65 -13.74 -11.63 10.36
CA PHE A 65 -15.14 -11.49 10.74
C PHE A 65 -15.90 -12.79 10.52
N THR A 66 -17.11 -12.84 11.06
CA THR A 66 -18.08 -13.90 10.82
C THR A 66 -19.49 -13.30 10.80
N THR A 67 -20.48 -14.02 10.26
CA THR A 67 -21.86 -13.53 10.07
C THR A 67 -22.85 -13.98 11.15
N TRP A 68 -22.39 -14.72 12.15
CA TRP A 68 -23.21 -15.30 13.21
C TRP A 68 -23.00 -14.59 14.55
#